data_AF-A0A5C3Q1J8-F1
#
_entry.id   AF-A0A5C3Q1J8-F1
#
_cell.length_a   1.000
_cell.length_b   1.000
_cell.length_c   1.000
_cell.angle_alpha   90.00
_cell.angle_beta   90.00
_cell.angle_gamma   90.00
#
_symmetry.space_group_name_H-M   'P 1'
#
loop_
_entity.id
_entity.type
_entity.pdbx_description
1 polymer ?
#
loop_
_entity_poly.entity_id
_entity_poly.type
_entity_poly.pdbx_seq_one_letter_code
_entity_poly.pdbx_strand_id
1 'polypeptide(L)'
;ALHQFRRENTQRRFGLPHLKDLGPGMLMCKEILERIVKCALFKKISSVADLEKETRWPRSAELGNEVVELALKHCSIPLPEVVPVVRATPRCCSACQNPGHIRTC
;
A
#
# COMPACT_ATOMS: atom_id res chain seq x y z
N ALA A 1 -1.22 11.33 10.15
CA ALA A 1 -2.12 11.95 9.17
C ALA A 1 -3.51 11.31 9.17
N LEU A 2 -3.69 10.05 8.72
CA LEU A 2 -5.01 9.39 8.62
C LEU A 2 -5.80 9.31 9.95
N HIS A 3 -5.13 9.12 11.09
CA HIS A 3 -5.80 9.16 12.40
C HIS A 3 -6.42 10.54 12.71
N GLN A 4 -5.75 11.62 12.31
CA GLN A 4 -6.26 12.97 12.50
C GLN A 4 -7.45 13.23 11.58
N PHE A 5 -7.32 12.86 10.31
CA PHE A 5 -8.40 12.90 9.32
C PHE A 5 -9.68 12.22 9.83
N ARG A 6 -9.54 11.03 10.45
CA ARG A 6 -10.67 10.31 11.04
C ARG A 6 -11.34 11.08 12.18
N ARG A 7 -10.55 11.67 13.08
CA ARG A 7 -11.10 12.45 14.21
C ARG A 7 -11.84 13.69 13.72
N GLU A 8 -11.22 14.46 12.84
CA GLU A 8 -11.78 15.70 12.32
C GLU A 8 -13.06 15.45 11.50
N ASN A 9 -13.05 14.45 10.62
CA ASN A 9 -14.24 14.14 9.83
C ASN A 9 -15.36 13.53 10.68
N THR A 10 -15.05 12.72 11.70
CA THR A 10 -16.07 12.25 12.64
C THR A 10 -16.68 13.41 13.41
N GLN A 11 -15.86 14.34 13.92
CA GLN A 11 -16.34 15.53 14.62
C GLN A 11 -17.19 16.42 13.70
N ARG A 12 -16.76 16.62 12.46
CA ARG A 12 -17.46 17.47 11.49
C ARG A 12 -18.81 16.88 11.06
N ARG A 13 -18.91 15.56 10.86
CA ARG A 13 -20.13 14.91 10.35
C ARG A 13 -21.10 14.47 11.44
N PHE A 14 -20.59 14.00 12.57
CA PHE A 14 -21.41 13.43 13.65
C PHE A 14 -21.39 14.28 14.92
N GLY A 15 -20.54 15.31 14.98
CA GLY A 15 -20.40 16.15 16.15
C GLY A 15 -19.45 15.58 17.21
N LEU A 16 -19.16 16.42 18.20
CA LEU A 16 -18.25 16.09 19.31
C LEU A 16 -18.75 14.94 20.21
N PRO A 17 -20.06 14.81 20.53
CA PRO A 17 -20.55 13.72 21.39
C PRO A 17 -20.26 12.34 20.79
N HIS A 18 -20.60 12.14 19.51
CA HIS A 18 -20.33 10.89 18.81
C HIS A 18 -18.84 10.56 18.71
N LEU A 19 -17.96 11.57 18.58
CA LEU A 19 -16.51 11.34 18.63
C LEU A 19 -16.05 10.88 20.01
N LYS A 20 -16.65 11.35 21.10
CA LYS A 20 -16.30 10.92 22.46
C LYS A 20 -16.83 9.52 22.79
N ASP A 21 -18.06 9.22 22.37
CA ASP A 21 -18.76 8.00 22.77
C ASP A 21 -18.44 6.81 21.86
N LEU A 22 -18.38 7.02 20.54
CA LEU A 22 -18.16 5.97 19.53
C LEU A 22 -16.76 6.03 18.89
N GLY A 23 -16.10 7.18 19.01
CA GLY A 23 -14.75 7.36 18.49
C GLY A 23 -14.66 7.53 16.97
N PRO A 24 -13.43 7.71 16.47
CA PRO A 24 -13.14 7.82 15.03
C PRO A 24 -13.35 6.52 14.25
N GLY A 25 -13.71 5.43 14.93
CA GLY A 25 -14.11 4.15 14.31
C GLY A 25 -15.39 4.25 13.49
N MET A 26 -16.30 5.13 13.91
CA MET A 26 -17.60 5.35 13.26
C MET A 26 -17.48 5.76 11.78
N LEU A 27 -16.41 6.48 11.42
CA LEU A 27 -16.18 6.92 10.05
C LEU A 27 -15.37 5.90 9.23
N MET A 28 -14.35 5.33 9.85
CA MET A 28 -13.42 4.39 9.24
C MET A 28 -12.90 3.47 10.34
N CYS A 29 -13.13 2.16 10.22
CA CYS A 29 -12.65 1.19 11.19
C CYS A 29 -11.12 1.06 11.14
N LYS A 30 -10.52 0.47 12.17
CA LYS A 30 -9.06 0.32 12.27
C LYS A 30 -8.52 -0.59 11.15
N GLU A 31 -9.25 -1.64 10.82
CA GLU A 31 -8.94 -2.63 9.80
C GLU A 31 -8.87 -1.98 8.41
N ILE A 32 -9.84 -1.10 8.12
CA ILE A 32 -9.87 -0.33 6.86
C ILE A 32 -8.68 0.63 6.82
N LEU A 33 -8.38 1.35 7.91
CA LEU A 33 -7.21 2.23 7.97
C LEU A 33 -5.91 1.47 7.70
N GLU A 34 -5.70 0.33 8.36
CA GLU A 34 -4.49 -0.47 8.16
C GLU A 34 -4.38 -0.98 6.72
N ARG A 35 -5.51 -1.35 6.11
CA ARG A 35 -5.56 -1.77 4.71
C ARG A 35 -5.21 -0.63 3.76
N ILE A 36 -5.74 0.57 3.99
CA ILE A 36 -5.40 1.78 3.22
C ILE A 36 -3.90 2.03 3.29
N VAL A 37 -3.32 2.04 4.50
CA VAL A 37 -1.88 2.26 4.68
C VAL A 37 -1.09 1.19 3.93
N LYS A 38 -1.39 -0.10 4.14
CA LYS A 38 -0.69 -1.18 3.42
C LYS A 38 -0.77 -1.00 1.91
N CYS A 39 -1.95 -0.76 1.36
CA CYS A 39 -2.11 -0.56 -0.08
C CYS A 39 -1.38 0.69 -0.59
N ALA A 40 -1.33 1.76 0.21
CA ALA A 40 -0.59 2.98 -0.12
C ALA A 40 0.93 2.72 -0.19
N LEU A 41 1.47 1.97 0.78
CA LEU A 41 2.90 1.61 0.81
C LEU A 41 3.31 0.79 -0.42
N PHE A 42 2.44 -0.11 -0.89
CA PHE A 42 2.66 -0.89 -2.12
C PHE A 42 2.25 -0.18 -3.41
N LYS A 43 1.90 1.12 -3.35
CA LYS A 43 1.40 1.91 -4.48
C LYS A 43 0.23 1.27 -5.24
N LYS A 44 -0.60 0.48 -4.53
CA LYS A 44 -1.80 -0.17 -5.08
C LYS A 44 -2.99 0.77 -5.19
N ILE A 45 -2.99 1.86 -4.43
CA ILE A 45 -4.04 2.89 -4.48
C ILE A 45 -3.48 4.17 -5.07
N SER A 46 -3.87 4.48 -6.32
CA SER A 46 -3.57 5.75 -6.98
C SER A 46 -4.83 6.55 -7.31
N SER A 47 -6.00 5.90 -7.24
CA SER A 47 -7.30 6.51 -7.49
C SER A 47 -8.33 6.11 -6.42
N VAL A 48 -9.46 6.83 -6.39
CA VAL A 48 -10.61 6.47 -5.55
C VAL A 48 -11.19 5.11 -5.93
N ALA A 49 -11.15 4.75 -7.22
CA ALA A 49 -11.60 3.44 -7.70
C ALA A 49 -10.74 2.30 -7.12
N ASP A 50 -9.42 2.50 -7.05
CA ASP A 50 -8.52 1.52 -6.42
C ASP A 50 -8.76 1.43 -4.92
N LEU A 51 -8.99 2.58 -4.27
CA LEU A 51 -9.34 2.63 -2.85
C LEU A 51 -10.62 1.83 -2.57
N GLU A 52 -11.66 2.04 -3.37
CA GLU A 52 -12.93 1.32 -3.25
C GLU A 52 -12.75 -0.18 -3.51
N LYS A 53 -12.06 -0.54 -4.59
CA LYS A 53 -11.78 -1.94 -4.96
C LYS A 53 -11.01 -2.68 -3.88
N GLU A 54 -9.95 -2.06 -3.37
CA GLU A 54 -9.09 -2.66 -2.36
C GLU A 54 -9.77 -2.68 -1.01
N THR A 55 -10.38 -1.59 -0.55
CA THR A 55 -10.83 -1.51 0.85
C THR A 55 -12.30 -1.85 1.03
N ARG A 56 -13.11 -1.77 -0.04
CA ARG A 56 -14.58 -1.80 -0.01
C ARG A 56 -15.16 -0.82 1.01
N TRP A 57 -14.45 0.27 1.29
CA TRP A 57 -14.90 1.25 2.25
C TRP A 57 -16.08 2.02 1.65
N PRO A 58 -17.28 2.00 2.30
CA PRO A 58 -18.50 2.57 1.71
C PRO A 58 -18.43 4.08 1.50
N ARG A 59 -17.53 4.79 2.20
CA ARG A 59 -17.36 6.24 2.06
C ARG A 59 -16.22 6.62 1.11
N SER A 60 -15.69 5.66 0.35
CA SER A 60 -14.66 5.90 -0.66
C SER A 60 -15.12 6.89 -1.73
N ALA A 61 -16.37 6.84 -2.17
CA ALA A 61 -16.89 7.79 -3.16
C ALA A 61 -16.89 9.25 -2.66
N GLU A 62 -17.17 9.49 -1.38
CA GLU A 62 -17.29 10.85 -0.82
C GLU A 62 -15.97 11.40 -0.27
N LEU A 63 -15.18 10.56 0.39
CA LEU A 63 -13.98 10.96 1.13
C LEU A 63 -12.69 10.36 0.54
N GLY A 64 -12.81 9.57 -0.53
CA GLY A 64 -11.69 8.82 -1.08
C GLY A 64 -10.60 9.71 -1.66
N ASN A 65 -10.94 10.84 -2.28
CA ASN A 65 -9.94 11.75 -2.84
C ASN A 65 -8.99 12.27 -1.75
N GLU A 66 -9.54 12.83 -0.68
CA GLU A 66 -8.73 13.33 0.46
C GLU A 66 -7.90 12.20 1.09
N VAL A 67 -8.47 11.00 1.22
CA VAL A 67 -7.77 9.84 1.79
C VAL A 67 -6.63 9.37 0.89
N VAL A 68 -6.84 9.30 -0.43
CA VAL A 68 -5.82 8.92 -1.42
C VAL A 68 -4.69 9.95 -1.44
N GLU A 69 -5.01 11.24 -1.48
CA GLU A 69 -3.99 12.30 -1.39
C GLU A 69 -3.17 12.20 -0.10
N LEU A 70 -3.84 12.03 1.04
CA LEU A 70 -3.17 11.90 2.33
C LEU A 70 -2.31 10.64 2.41
N ALA A 71 -2.79 9.53 1.83
CA ALA A 71 -2.05 8.29 1.76
C ALA A 71 -0.81 8.43 0.86
N LEU A 72 -0.95 8.97 -0.34
CA LEU A 72 0.18 9.17 -1.27
C LEU A 72 1.23 10.13 -0.71
N LYS A 73 0.78 11.20 -0.03
CA LYS A 73 1.68 12.20 0.59
C LYS A 73 2.52 11.62 1.72
N HIS A 74 1.99 10.67 2.49
CA HIS A 74 2.63 10.17 3.71
C HIS A 74 3.17 8.73 3.60
N CYS A 75 2.80 7.96 2.57
CA CYS A 75 3.18 6.56 2.39
C CYS A 75 4.20 6.35 1.26
N SER A 76 4.86 7.40 0.79
CA SER A 76 5.98 7.32 -0.16
C SER A 76 7.21 6.67 0.49
N ILE A 77 7.16 5.34 0.64
CA ILE A 77 8.37 4.56 0.89
C ILE A 77 9.16 4.53 -0.42
N PRO A 78 10.46 4.90 -0.44
CA PRO A 78 11.31 4.58 -1.56
C PRO A 78 11.30 3.06 -1.73
N LEU A 79 10.73 2.59 -2.85
CA LEU A 79 10.76 1.17 -3.22
C LEU A 79 12.20 0.70 -3.01
N PRO A 80 12.45 -0.41 -2.26
CA PRO A 80 13.77 -1.01 -2.28
C PRO A 80 14.07 -1.26 -3.76
N GLU A 81 15.13 -0.62 -4.25
CA GLU A 81 15.57 -0.77 -5.64
C GLU A 81 15.59 -2.26 -5.92
N VAL A 82 14.83 -2.68 -6.94
CA VAL A 82 14.76 -4.07 -7.35
C VAL A 82 16.17 -4.43 -7.77
N VAL A 83 16.93 -5.06 -6.87
CA VAL A 83 18.27 -5.55 -7.17
C VAL A 83 18.09 -6.47 -8.37
N PRO A 84 18.70 -6.17 -9.53
CA PRO A 84 18.53 -7.01 -10.70
C PRO A 84 18.99 -8.42 -10.30
N VAL A 85 18.10 -9.40 -10.43
CA VAL A 85 18.44 -10.81 -10.29
C VAL A 85 19.51 -11.08 -11.33
N VAL A 86 20.77 -11.11 -10.90
CA VAL A 86 21.90 -11.45 -11.75
C VAL A 86 21.66 -12.91 -12.14
N ARG A 87 21.21 -13.14 -13.37
CA ARG A 87 21.10 -14.49 -13.90
C ARG A 87 22.51 -15.07 -13.90
N ALA A 88 22.76 -16.05 -13.04
CA ALA A 88 24.03 -16.75 -13.03
C ALA A 88 24.29 -17.31 -14.43
N THR A 89 25.40 -16.90 -15.04
CA THR A 89 25.86 -17.48 -16.31
C THR A 89 26.06 -18.98 -16.12
N PRO A 90 25.60 -19.83 -17.06
CA PRO A 90 25.87 -21.26 -17.01
C PRO A 90 27.37 -21.50 -16.89
N ARG A 91 27.79 -22.40 -15.98
CA ARG A 91 29.20 -22.77 -15.89
C ARG A 91 29.60 -23.49 -17.18
N CYS A 92 30.52 -22.89 -17.92
CA CYS A 92 31.13 -23.50 -19.10
C CYS A 92 32.25 -24.47 -18.68
N CYS A 93 32.40 -25.57 -19.40
CA CYS A 93 33.52 -26.49 -19.25
C CYS A 93 34.85 -25.79 -19.54
N SER A 94 35.88 -25.98 -18.71
CA SER A 94 37.18 -25.32 -18.88
C SER A 94 37.97 -25.80 -20.11
N ALA A 95 37.59 -26.94 -20.70
CA ALA A 95 38.27 -27.51 -21.87
C ALA A 95 37.62 -27.11 -23.20
N CYS A 96 36.28 -27.06 -23.27
CA CYS A 96 35.54 -26.83 -24.53
C CYS A 96 34.60 -25.61 -24.51
N GLN A 97 34.53 -24.87 -23.40
CA GLN A 97 33.69 -23.68 -23.19
C GLN A 97 32.17 -23.88 -23.40
N ASN A 98 31.71 -25.12 -23.57
CA ASN A 98 30.29 -25.43 -23.74
C ASN A 98 29.56 -25.55 -22.38
N PRO A 99 28.31 -25.08 -22.29
CA PRO A 99 27.47 -25.33 -21.13
C PRO A 99 26.96 -26.79 -21.13
N GLY A 100 26.83 -27.40 -19.95
CA GLY A 100 26.19 -28.73 -19.77
C GLY A 100 27.06 -29.81 -19.13
N HIS A 101 28.37 -29.59 -18.96
CA HIS A 101 29.27 -30.50 -18.25
C HIS A 101 30.46 -29.72 -17.66
N ILE A 102 31.11 -30.28 -16.62
CA ILE A 102 32.14 -29.55 -15.84
C ILE A 102 33.56 -30.09 -16.12
N ARG A 103 33.73 -31.39 -16.40
CA ARG A 103 35.07 -32.02 -16.53
C ARG A 103 35.20 -33.20 -17.50
N THR A 104 34.10 -33.68 -18.09
CA THR A 104 34.10 -34.80 -19.02
C THR A 104 33.60 -34.29 -20.37
N CYS A 105 34.54 -34.07 -21.29
CA CYS A 105 34.26 -33.81 -22.69
C CYS A 105 34.15 -35.13 -23.45
#